data_AF-A0A7C3UNZ2-F1
#
_entry.id   AF-A0A7C3UNZ2-F1
#
_cell.length_a   1.000
_cell.length_b   1.000
_cell.length_c   1.000
_cell.angle_alpha   90.00
_cell.angle_beta   90.00
_cell.angle_gamma   90.00
#
_symmetry.space_group_name_H-M   'P 1'
#
loop_
_entity.id
_entity.type
_entity.pdbx_description
1 polymer ?
#
loop_
_entity_poly.entity_id
_entity_poly.type
_entity_poly.pdbx_seq_one_letter_code
_entity_poly.pdbx_strand_id
1 'polypeptide(L)'
;GITFWPGAAAECERYYARAAACWRRGNPARSLFYLGAAAHLVQDLCVPHHAGAVPFSGHQAFEKWAGERRFAYRAVHGSYDRAATPGGWVTANAREALAYLPQVLNRLDGESFHRVAAAMMPLAQATTAGFLAFFLRRVAY
;
A
#
# COMPACT_ATOMS: atom_id res chain seq x y z
N GLY A 1 5.85 -8.38 -9.65
CA GLY A 1 5.05 -8.30 -10.89
C GLY A 1 4.96 -9.68 -11.48
N ILE A 2 3.89 -9.98 -12.20
CA ILE A 2 3.77 -11.24 -12.96
C ILE A 2 4.27 -10.92 -14.37
N THR A 3 5.49 -11.39 -14.68
CA THR A 3 6.28 -11.47 -15.93
C THR A 3 6.07 -10.50 -17.11
N PHE A 4 4.88 -9.94 -17.35
CA PHE A 4 4.58 -8.96 -18.41
C PHE A 4 4.07 -7.59 -17.91
N TRP A 5 3.68 -7.46 -16.65
CA TRP A 5 3.18 -6.21 -16.09
C TRP A 5 4.26 -5.45 -15.33
N PRO A 6 4.38 -4.11 -15.49
CA PRO A 6 5.26 -3.31 -14.64
C PRO A 6 4.92 -3.60 -13.18
N GLY A 7 5.95 -3.83 -12.36
CA GLY A 7 5.76 -4.08 -10.94
C GLY A 7 5.06 -2.89 -10.29
N ALA A 8 4.30 -3.14 -9.23
CA ALA A 8 3.57 -2.10 -8.49
C ALA A 8 4.46 -0.89 -8.10
N ALA A 9 5.74 -1.11 -7.83
CA ALA A 9 6.70 -0.03 -7.59
C ALA A 9 6.86 0.90 -8.80
N ALA A 10 7.04 0.36 -10.01
CA ALA A 10 7.19 1.15 -11.23
C ALA A 10 5.89 1.88 -11.61
N GLU A 11 4.73 1.25 -11.39
CA GLU A 11 3.45 1.91 -11.65
C GLU A 11 3.15 3.00 -10.60
N CYS A 12 3.57 2.80 -9.35
CA CYS A 12 3.49 3.82 -8.31
C CYS A 12 4.34 5.05 -8.68
N GLU A 13 5.59 4.85 -9.16
CA GLU A 13 6.43 5.94 -9.67
C GLU A 13 5.74 6.71 -10.80
N ARG A 14 5.13 6.00 -11.75
CA ARG A 14 4.40 6.62 -12.88
C ARG A 14 3.20 7.45 -12.42
N TYR A 15 2.34 6.90 -11.56
CA TYR A 15 1.20 7.64 -11.04
C TYR A 15 1.64 8.83 -10.19
N TYR A 16 2.65 8.65 -9.34
CA TYR A 16 3.20 9.72 -8.53
C TYR A 16 3.76 10.87 -9.41
N ALA A 17 4.52 10.55 -10.46
CA ALA A 17 5.04 11.54 -11.39
C ALA A 17 3.92 12.31 -12.11
N ARG A 18 2.84 11.61 -12.51
CA ARG A 18 1.65 12.24 -13.09
C ARG A 18 0.94 13.15 -12.10
N ALA A 19 0.82 12.73 -10.83
CA ALA A 19 0.26 13.55 -9.77
C ALA A 19 1.05 14.86 -9.61
N ALA A 20 2.37 14.77 -9.46
CA ALA A 20 3.24 15.94 -9.31
C ALA A 20 3.18 16.87 -10.52
N ALA A 21 3.15 16.32 -11.75
CA ALA A 21 2.99 17.11 -12.97
C ALA A 21 1.64 17.85 -13.02
N CYS A 22 0.54 17.20 -12.63
CA CYS A 22 -0.78 17.85 -12.57
C CYS A 22 -0.82 18.96 -11.51
N TRP A 23 -0.23 18.72 -10.33
CA TRP A 23 -0.14 19.72 -9.27
C TRP A 23 0.56 20.99 -9.75
N ARG A 24 1.77 20.85 -10.31
CA ARG A 24 2.59 21.97 -10.82
C ARG A 24 1.92 22.75 -11.97
N ARG A 25 0.99 22.12 -12.69
CA ARG A 25 0.19 22.76 -13.76
C ARG A 25 -1.11 23.41 -13.24
N GLY A 26 -1.32 23.49 -11.93
CA GLY A 26 -2.52 24.06 -11.35
C GLY A 26 -3.77 23.18 -11.53
N ASN A 27 -3.61 21.86 -11.69
CA ASN A 27 -4.72 20.91 -11.79
C ASN A 27 -4.78 19.98 -10.56
N PRO A 28 -5.27 20.48 -9.41
CA PRO A 28 -5.29 19.71 -8.16
C PRO A 28 -6.21 18.50 -8.22
N ALA A 29 -7.34 18.58 -8.94
CA ALA A 29 -8.27 17.46 -9.07
C ALA A 29 -7.61 16.23 -9.73
N ARG A 30 -6.94 16.41 -10.88
CA ARG A 30 -6.19 15.30 -11.51
C ARG A 30 -4.97 14.90 -10.69
N SER A 31 -4.32 15.84 -10.01
CA SER A 31 -3.21 15.52 -9.12
C SER A 31 -3.64 14.55 -8.03
N LEU A 32 -4.73 14.86 -7.33
CA LEU A 32 -5.24 14.02 -6.24
C LEU A 32 -5.74 12.66 -6.75
N PHE A 33 -6.33 12.60 -7.94
CA PHE A 33 -6.68 11.33 -8.58
C PHE A 33 -5.45 10.43 -8.78
N TYR A 34 -4.39 10.95 -9.42
CA TYR A 34 -3.17 10.16 -9.63
C TYR A 34 -2.43 9.86 -8.33
N LEU A 35 -2.45 10.77 -7.36
CA LEU A 35 -1.89 10.51 -6.03
C LEU A 35 -2.63 9.38 -5.33
N GLY A 36 -3.97 9.34 -5.44
CA GLY A 36 -4.79 8.25 -4.94
C GLY A 36 -4.42 6.91 -5.58
N ALA A 37 -4.22 6.87 -6.91
CA ALA A 37 -3.76 5.67 -7.61
C ALA A 37 -2.36 5.21 -7.15
N ALA A 38 -1.43 6.15 -6.91
CA ALA A 38 -0.12 5.82 -6.37
C ALA A 38 -0.20 5.30 -4.91
N ALA A 39 -1.03 5.92 -4.07
CA ALA A 39 -1.24 5.52 -2.68
C ALA A 39 -1.94 4.15 -2.56
N HIS A 40 -2.85 3.83 -3.47
CA HIS A 40 -3.46 2.50 -3.56
C HIS A 40 -2.39 1.41 -3.72
N LEU A 41 -1.39 1.60 -4.58
CA LEU A 41 -0.29 0.65 -4.73
C LEU A 41 0.60 0.55 -3.48
N VAL A 42 0.77 1.63 -2.72
CA VAL A 42 1.46 1.59 -1.41
C VAL A 42 0.66 0.75 -0.41
N GLN A 43 -0.67 0.81 -0.45
CA GLN A 43 -1.58 0.08 0.45
C GLN A 43 -1.71 -1.39 0.07
N ASP A 44 -1.85 -1.71 -1.22
CA ASP A 44 -1.95 -3.09 -1.71
C ASP A 44 -0.74 -3.90 -1.29
N LEU A 45 0.45 -3.29 -1.27
CA LEU A 45 1.67 -3.97 -0.86
C LEU A 45 1.84 -4.09 0.66
N CYS A 46 0.83 -3.72 1.44
CA CYS A 46 0.64 -4.19 2.82
C CYS A 46 -0.17 -5.48 2.92
N VAL A 47 -0.78 -5.97 1.84
CA VAL A 47 -1.46 -7.27 1.81
C VAL A 47 -0.44 -8.36 1.48
N PRO A 48 -0.27 -9.40 2.31
CA PRO A 48 0.76 -10.41 2.07
C PRO A 48 0.61 -11.15 0.74
N HIS A 49 -0.63 -11.41 0.30
CA HIS A 49 -0.93 -12.03 -1.00
C HIS A 49 -0.42 -11.20 -2.18
N HIS A 50 -0.64 -9.88 -2.18
CA HIS A 50 -0.11 -8.99 -3.22
C HIS A 50 1.43 -8.94 -3.19
N ALA A 51 2.03 -8.88 -2.01
CA ALA A 51 3.48 -8.91 -1.83
C ALA A 51 4.13 -10.21 -2.35
N GLY A 52 3.47 -11.34 -2.15
CA GLY A 52 3.89 -12.66 -2.65
C GLY A 52 3.50 -12.97 -4.09
N ALA A 53 2.77 -12.07 -4.77
CA ALA A 53 2.15 -12.33 -6.07
C ALA A 53 1.28 -13.60 -6.09
N VAL A 54 0.50 -13.83 -5.02
CA VAL A 54 -0.38 -15.00 -4.85
C VAL A 54 -1.85 -14.56 -5.05
N PRO A 55 -2.44 -14.76 -6.24
CA PRO A 55 -3.81 -14.32 -6.50
C PRO A 55 -4.90 -15.14 -5.78
N PHE A 56 -4.60 -16.39 -5.41
CA PHE A 56 -5.54 -17.34 -4.79
C PHE A 56 -5.14 -17.66 -3.33
N SER A 57 -5.42 -18.88 -2.84
CA SER A 57 -4.94 -19.36 -1.52
C SER A 57 -5.40 -18.51 -0.33
N GLY A 58 -6.70 -18.26 -0.24
CA GLY A 58 -7.32 -17.52 0.86
C GLY A 58 -7.28 -16.00 0.69
N HIS A 59 -6.74 -15.48 -0.42
CA HIS A 59 -6.62 -14.05 -0.71
C HIS A 59 -7.93 -13.26 -0.51
N GLN A 60 -8.96 -13.59 -1.28
CA GLN A 60 -10.26 -12.90 -1.18
C GLN A 60 -10.90 -13.06 0.21
N ALA A 61 -10.70 -14.21 0.85
CA ALA A 61 -11.24 -14.47 2.18
C ALA A 61 -10.59 -13.56 3.22
N PHE A 62 -9.26 -13.39 3.16
CA PHE A 62 -8.53 -12.46 4.01
C PHE A 62 -8.97 -11.02 3.78
N GLU A 63 -9.00 -10.55 2.52
CA GLU A 63 -9.41 -9.18 2.20
C GLU A 63 -10.84 -8.89 2.67
N LYS A 64 -11.78 -9.80 2.43
CA LYS A 64 -13.17 -9.66 2.92
C LYS A 64 -13.21 -9.59 4.44
N TRP A 65 -12.55 -10.52 5.13
CA TRP A 65 -12.55 -10.60 6.58
C TRP A 65 -11.96 -9.34 7.24
N ALA A 66 -10.83 -8.86 6.71
CA ALA A 66 -10.16 -7.66 7.18
C ALA A 66 -11.00 -6.41 6.86
N GLY A 67 -11.60 -6.34 5.68
CA GLY A 67 -12.47 -5.25 5.27
C GLY A 67 -13.69 -5.07 6.19
N GLU A 68 -14.33 -6.15 6.60
CA GLU A 68 -15.44 -6.15 7.57
C GLU A 68 -15.03 -5.61 8.96
N ARG A 69 -13.75 -5.78 9.34
CA ARG A 69 -13.23 -5.47 10.68
C ARG A 69 -12.26 -4.28 10.70
N ARG A 70 -12.13 -3.55 9.59
CA ARG A 70 -11.12 -2.50 9.38
C ARG A 70 -11.05 -1.44 10.48
N PHE A 71 -12.17 -1.09 11.09
CA PHE A 71 -12.23 -0.07 12.14
C PHE A 71 -11.58 -0.49 13.46
N ALA A 72 -11.34 -1.79 13.67
CA ALA A 72 -10.64 -2.29 14.85
C ALA A 72 -9.11 -2.06 14.80
N TYR A 73 -8.56 -1.74 13.63
CA TYR A 73 -7.11 -1.71 13.40
C TYR A 73 -6.61 -0.32 13.04
N ARG A 74 -6.68 0.62 13.98
CA ARG A 74 -6.27 2.01 13.75
C ARG A 74 -4.77 2.17 14.00
N ALA A 75 -4.07 2.83 13.08
CA ALA A 75 -2.73 3.32 13.36
C ALA A 75 -2.76 4.41 14.43
N VAL A 76 -1.78 4.38 15.33
CA VAL A 76 -1.60 5.40 16.38
C VAL A 76 -0.61 6.49 15.93
N HIS A 77 0.30 6.15 15.02
CA HIS A 77 1.34 7.04 14.48
C HIS A 77 1.51 6.85 12.98
N GLY A 78 2.02 7.88 12.29
CA GLY A 78 2.46 7.80 10.90
C GLY A 78 3.86 7.20 10.76
N SER A 79 4.18 6.68 9.58
CA SER A 79 5.52 6.19 9.21
C SER A 79 6.07 7.08 8.10
N TYR A 80 7.01 7.95 8.44
CA TYR A 80 7.60 8.94 7.54
C TYR A 80 8.96 8.47 7.00
N ASP A 81 9.40 9.05 5.89
CA ASP A 81 10.76 8.88 5.34
C ASP A 81 11.17 7.42 5.06
N ARG A 82 10.19 6.60 4.69
CA ARG A 82 10.34 5.15 4.47
C ARG A 82 11.22 4.79 3.27
N ALA A 83 11.23 5.65 2.25
CA ALA A 83 12.10 5.53 1.09
C ALA A 83 12.30 6.88 0.38
N ALA A 84 13.40 6.99 -0.36
CA ALA A 84 13.75 8.18 -1.13
C ALA A 84 12.92 8.37 -2.41
N THR A 85 12.37 7.28 -2.96
CA THR A 85 11.56 7.29 -4.20
C THR A 85 10.17 6.70 -3.95
N PRO A 86 9.12 7.13 -4.68
CA PRO A 86 7.76 6.59 -4.55
C PRO A 86 7.68 5.05 -4.59
N GLY A 87 8.33 4.42 -5.57
CA GLY A 87 8.37 2.97 -5.73
C GLY A 87 9.11 2.28 -4.58
N GLY A 88 10.06 2.96 -3.94
CA GLY A 88 10.72 2.46 -2.73
C GLY A 88 9.76 2.27 -1.56
N TRP A 89 8.71 3.08 -1.43
CA TRP A 89 7.66 2.89 -0.40
C TRP A 89 6.91 1.58 -0.63
N VAL A 90 6.57 1.30 -1.89
CA VAL A 90 5.92 0.05 -2.31
C VAL A 90 6.82 -1.15 -2.01
N THR A 91 8.10 -1.08 -2.37
CA THR A 91 9.07 -2.15 -2.09
C THR A 91 9.26 -2.38 -0.59
N ALA A 92 9.31 -1.32 0.21
CA ALA A 92 9.45 -1.41 1.66
C ALA A 92 8.22 -2.08 2.31
N ASN A 93 7.01 -1.73 1.89
CA ASN A 93 5.78 -2.36 2.35
C ASN A 93 5.72 -3.83 1.93
N ALA A 94 6.02 -4.13 0.67
CA ALA A 94 6.02 -5.49 0.15
C ALA A 94 6.97 -6.42 0.94
N ARG A 95 8.18 -5.95 1.28
CA ARG A 95 9.14 -6.73 2.08
C ARG A 95 8.59 -7.08 3.46
N GLU A 96 7.93 -6.13 4.12
CA GLU A 96 7.33 -6.35 5.44
C GLU A 96 6.12 -7.29 5.35
N ALA A 97 5.21 -7.05 4.41
CA ALA A 97 4.00 -7.87 4.23
C ALA A 97 4.34 -9.30 3.81
N LEU A 98 5.39 -9.52 3.02
CA LEU A 98 5.81 -10.85 2.59
C LEU A 98 6.14 -11.77 3.77
N ALA A 99 6.67 -11.23 4.88
CA ALA A 99 6.95 -12.01 6.08
C ALA A 99 5.70 -12.61 6.73
N TYR A 100 4.52 -12.05 6.46
CA TYR A 100 3.23 -12.52 6.97
C TYR A 100 2.51 -13.47 6.00
N LEU A 101 3.00 -13.66 4.78
CA LEU A 101 2.37 -14.53 3.78
C LEU A 101 2.09 -15.95 4.29
N PRO A 102 3.02 -16.64 4.99
CA PRO A 102 2.77 -17.99 5.51
C PRO A 102 1.59 -18.09 6.49
N GLN A 103 1.21 -16.97 7.12
CA GLN A 103 0.11 -16.93 8.10
C GLN A 103 -1.27 -16.82 7.44
N VAL A 104 -1.34 -16.41 6.18
CA VAL A 104 -2.61 -16.28 5.43
C VAL A 104 -2.73 -17.24 4.26
N LEU A 105 -1.62 -17.85 3.85
CA LEU A 105 -1.60 -18.77 2.71
C LEU A 105 -2.39 -20.05 3.02
N ASN A 106 -3.44 -20.31 2.23
CA ASN A 106 -4.35 -21.44 2.40
C ASN A 106 -5.03 -21.49 3.78
N ARG A 107 -5.17 -20.34 4.45
CA ARG A 107 -5.87 -20.20 5.74
C ARG A 107 -7.21 -19.53 5.54
N LEU A 108 -8.18 -19.90 6.38
CA LEU A 108 -9.54 -19.34 6.42
C LEU A 108 -10.01 -19.08 7.86
N ASP A 109 -9.09 -19.08 8.83
CA ASP A 109 -9.41 -18.88 10.23
C ASP A 109 -9.22 -17.42 10.68
N GLY A 110 -10.12 -16.96 11.54
CA GLY A 110 -10.16 -15.57 11.98
C GLY A 110 -8.99 -15.17 12.88
N GLU A 111 -8.34 -16.10 13.59
CA GLU A 111 -7.21 -15.79 14.46
C GLU A 111 -5.96 -15.42 13.63
N SER A 112 -5.64 -16.22 12.61
CA SER A 112 -4.54 -15.92 11.70
C SER A 112 -4.80 -14.61 10.94
N PHE A 113 -6.03 -14.41 10.45
CA PHE A 113 -6.41 -13.16 9.80
C PHE A 113 -6.33 -11.96 10.75
N HIS A 114 -6.73 -12.11 12.02
CA HIS A 114 -6.60 -11.07 13.03
C HIS A 114 -5.15 -10.67 13.22
N ARG A 115 -4.26 -11.65 13.41
CA ARG A 115 -2.83 -11.41 13.63
C ARG A 115 -2.22 -10.62 12.49
N VAL A 116 -2.52 -10.99 11.24
CA VAL A 116 -2.01 -10.30 10.06
C VAL A 116 -2.65 -8.92 9.90
N ALA A 117 -3.97 -8.78 10.06
CA ALA A 117 -4.66 -7.51 9.95
C ALA A 117 -4.20 -6.50 11.03
N ALA A 118 -3.94 -6.97 12.25
CA ALA A 118 -3.44 -6.16 13.35
C ALA A 118 -2.06 -5.54 13.07
N ALA A 119 -1.23 -6.21 12.25
CA ALA A 119 0.04 -5.67 11.81
C ALA A 119 -0.10 -4.81 10.55
N MET A 120 -0.80 -5.31 9.53
CA MET A 120 -0.77 -4.74 8.18
C MET A 120 -1.72 -3.55 7.99
N MET A 121 -2.85 -3.50 8.69
CA MET A 121 -3.79 -2.37 8.57
C MET A 121 -3.23 -1.08 9.17
N PRO A 122 -2.62 -1.09 10.38
CA PRO A 122 -1.92 0.08 10.89
C PRO A 122 -0.73 0.47 10.00
N LEU A 123 0.01 -0.50 9.46
CA LEU A 123 1.10 -0.23 8.53
C LEU A 123 0.61 0.53 7.30
N ALA A 124 -0.43 0.03 6.62
CA ALA A 124 -1.01 0.67 5.44
C ALA A 124 -1.43 2.12 5.72
N GLN A 125 -2.07 2.38 6.87
CA GLN A 125 -2.45 3.74 7.29
C GLN A 125 -1.23 4.62 7.56
N ALA A 126 -0.27 4.12 8.35
CA ALA A 126 0.91 4.85 8.76
C ALA A 126 1.79 5.23 7.56
N THR A 127 2.01 4.31 6.63
CA THR A 127 2.81 4.55 5.43
C THR A 127 2.06 5.38 4.41
N THR A 128 0.73 5.28 4.33
CA THR A 128 -0.07 6.20 3.50
C THR A 128 0.08 7.63 4.01
N ALA A 129 -0.03 7.87 5.32
CA ALA A 129 0.18 9.20 5.90
C ALA A 129 1.58 9.76 5.56
N GLY A 130 2.61 8.93 5.69
CA GLY A 130 3.96 9.29 5.29
C GLY A 130 4.12 9.57 3.80
N PHE A 131 3.49 8.77 2.94
CA PHE A 131 3.56 8.90 1.49
C PHE A 131 2.87 10.19 1.00
N LEU A 132 1.75 10.56 1.61
CA LEU A 132 1.08 11.84 1.34
C LEU A 132 1.95 13.02 1.80
N ALA A 133 2.57 12.95 2.98
CA ALA A 133 3.50 13.97 3.44
C ALA A 133 4.74 14.08 2.52
N PHE A 134 5.26 12.94 2.06
CA PHE A 134 6.35 12.85 1.09
C PHE A 134 5.99 13.53 -0.24
N PHE A 135 4.75 13.38 -0.71
CA PHE A 135 4.22 14.09 -1.88
C PHE A 135 4.19 15.59 -1.65
N LEU A 136 3.54 16.05 -0.58
CA LEU A 136 3.40 17.47 -0.26
C LEU A 136 4.76 18.17 -0.18
N ARG A 137 5.74 17.57 0.51
CA ARG A 137 7.11 18.12 0.61
C ARG A 137 7.81 18.31 -0.74
N ARG A 138 7.43 17.56 -1.78
CA ARG A 138 8.05 17.61 -3.12
C ARG A 138 7.33 18.49 -4.14
N VAL A 139 6.13 18.96 -3.80
CA VAL A 139 5.31 19.79 -4.69
C VAL A 139 4.92 21.13 -4.08
N ALA A 140 5.16 21.33 -2.78
CA ALA A 140 4.84 22.56 -2.06
C ALA A 140 5.88 23.69 -2.22
N TYR A 141 7.01 23.42 -2.90
CA TYR A 141 8.03 24.43 -3.25
C TYR A 141 8.58 24.12 -4.65
#